data_AF-A0A843CFM3-F1
#
_entry.id   AF-A0A843CFM3-F1
#
_cell.length_a   1.000
_cell.length_b   1.000
_cell.length_c   1.000
_cell.angle_alpha   90.00
_cell.angle_beta   90.00
_cell.angle_gamma   90.00
#
_symmetry.space_group_name_H-M   'P 1'
#
loop_
_entity.id
_entity.type
_entity.pdbx_description
1 polymer ?
#
loop_
_entity_poly.entity_id
_entity_poly.type
_entity_poly.pdbx_seq_one_letter_code
_entity_poly.pdbx_strand_id
1 'polypeptide(L)'
;MLILEGAQAGLSWSTILKRRKTYREAFSNFNPLQVSKYTQEDVNRLLQDGGIIRNRLKIQSTINNAKQFLTIQKEFDSFDAYIWGFVNNKPIKNNYKKLKDIPASTMLSDKISKDLKKRGFNFVGSTICYAFMQAVGITNDHTTNCFRYKSKKLISSS
;
A
#
# COMPACT_ATOMS: atom_id res chain seq x y z
N MET A 1 -0.64 1.18 -4.49
CA MET A 1 -0.53 2.00 -3.26
C MET A 1 0.27 1.29 -2.17
N LEU A 2 -0.05 0.04 -1.81
CA LEU A 2 0.65 -0.73 -0.76
C LEU A 2 2.20 -0.67 -0.82
N ILE A 3 2.78 -0.79 -2.01
CA ILE A 3 4.24 -0.69 -2.21
C ILE A 3 4.81 0.69 -1.84
N LEU A 4 4.08 1.77 -2.16
CA LEU A 4 4.50 3.13 -1.85
C LEU A 4 4.45 3.41 -0.35
N GLU A 5 3.47 2.85 0.36
CA GLU A 5 3.39 2.93 1.83
C GLU A 5 4.56 2.17 2.49
N GLY A 6 4.92 1.00 1.98
CA GLY A 6 6.11 0.27 2.44
C GLY A 6 7.42 1.00 2.15
N ALA A 7 7.48 1.74 1.04
CA ALA A 7 8.62 2.59 0.69
C ALA A 7 8.76 3.79 1.66
N GLN A 8 7.65 4.33 2.18
CA GLN A 8 7.63 5.49 3.09
C GLN A 8 8.33 5.23 4.43
N ALA A 9 8.49 3.99 4.87
CA ALA A 9 9.14 3.69 6.15
C ALA A 9 10.50 4.40 6.29
N GLY A 10 10.56 5.39 7.20
CA GLY A 10 11.72 6.24 7.47
C GLY A 10 11.81 7.58 6.69
N LEU A 11 10.79 7.96 5.92
CA LEU A 11 10.78 9.18 5.08
C LEU A 11 9.46 9.95 5.20
N SER A 12 9.43 11.22 4.79
CA SER A 12 8.16 11.97 4.69
C SER A 12 7.32 11.53 3.48
N TRP A 13 5.99 11.58 3.61
CA TRP A 13 5.08 11.27 2.49
C TRP A 13 5.29 12.20 1.28
N SER A 14 5.64 13.46 1.51
CA SER A 14 5.99 14.42 0.46
C SER A 14 7.20 13.97 -0.37
N THR A 15 8.16 13.28 0.25
CA THR A 15 9.31 12.70 -0.46
C THR A 15 8.87 11.59 -1.41
N ILE A 16 7.98 10.70 -0.95
CA ILE A 16 7.45 9.61 -1.78
C ILE A 16 6.59 10.15 -2.93
N LEU A 17 5.75 11.15 -2.67
CA LEU A 17 4.92 11.77 -3.71
C LEU A 17 5.76 12.41 -4.83
N LYS A 18 6.84 13.12 -4.48
CA LYS A 18 7.76 13.70 -5.48
C LYS A 18 8.42 12.63 -6.36
N ARG A 19 8.68 11.44 -5.80
CA ARG A 19 9.32 10.32 -6.51
C ARG A 19 8.33 9.37 -7.19
N ARG A 20 7.01 9.60 -7.06
CA ARG A 20 5.97 8.67 -7.55
C ARG A 20 6.06 8.38 -9.03
N LYS A 21 6.39 9.39 -9.86
CA LYS A 21 6.57 9.21 -11.31
C LYS A 21 7.75 8.27 -11.59
N THR A 22 8.90 8.53 -10.98
CA THR A 22 10.09 7.70 -11.15
C THR A 22 9.88 6.28 -10.64
N TYR A 23 9.16 6.11 -9.53
CA TYR A 23 8.75 4.79 -9.04
C TYR A 23 7.88 4.03 -10.05
N ARG A 24 6.95 4.70 -10.73
CA ARG A 24 6.14 4.05 -11.79
C ARG A 24 7.04 3.59 -12.92
N GLU A 25 7.93 4.44 -13.41
CA GLU A 25 8.85 4.10 -14.51
C GLU A 25 9.79 2.95 -14.10
N ALA A 26 10.39 3.02 -12.91
CA ALA A 26 11.33 2.04 -12.39
C ALA A 26 10.70 0.64 -12.22
N PHE A 27 9.42 0.57 -11.87
CA PHE A 27 8.70 -0.69 -11.62
C PHE A 27 7.61 -0.97 -12.67
N SER A 28 7.84 -0.66 -13.96
CA SER A 28 6.93 -1.01 -15.06
C SER A 28 5.46 -0.62 -14.82
N ASN A 29 5.24 0.62 -14.37
CA ASN A 29 3.94 1.16 -13.95
C ASN A 29 3.24 0.35 -12.85
N PHE A 30 4.01 -0.38 -12.04
CA PHE A 30 3.55 -1.34 -11.04
C PHE A 30 2.72 -2.50 -11.62
N ASN A 31 2.94 -2.87 -12.89
CA ASN A 31 2.31 -4.06 -13.46
C ASN A 31 2.85 -5.32 -12.75
N PRO A 32 2.01 -6.06 -12.00
CA PRO A 32 2.49 -7.18 -11.19
C PRO A 32 3.03 -8.35 -12.03
N LEU A 33 2.55 -8.54 -13.26
CA LEU A 33 3.05 -9.58 -14.17
C LEU A 33 4.48 -9.28 -14.66
N GLN A 34 4.82 -8.00 -14.85
CA GLN A 34 6.16 -7.59 -15.26
C GLN A 34 7.11 -7.57 -14.07
N VAL A 35 6.71 -6.91 -12.98
CA VAL A 35 7.54 -6.73 -11.78
C VAL A 35 7.86 -8.06 -11.12
N SER A 36 6.94 -9.03 -11.14
CA SER A 36 7.19 -10.37 -10.58
C SER A 36 8.29 -11.16 -11.31
N LYS A 37 8.64 -10.77 -12.55
CA LYS A 37 9.67 -11.39 -13.39
C LYS A 37 11.02 -10.70 -13.30
N TYR A 38 11.15 -9.61 -12.56
CA TYR A 38 12.42 -8.89 -12.42
C TYR A 38 13.50 -9.80 -11.85
N THR A 39 14.69 -9.74 -12.43
CA THR A 39 15.83 -10.60 -12.11
C THR A 39 16.83 -9.89 -11.18
N GLN A 40 17.97 -10.54 -10.91
CA GLN A 40 19.03 -9.93 -10.12
C GLN A 40 19.67 -8.74 -10.86
N GLU A 41 19.71 -8.77 -12.19
CA GLU A 41 20.14 -7.66 -13.04
C GLU A 41 19.22 -6.44 -12.86
N ASP A 42 17.90 -6.64 -12.82
CA ASP A 42 16.94 -5.57 -12.55
C ASP A 42 17.14 -4.97 -11.16
N VAL A 43 17.35 -5.81 -10.14
CA VAL A 43 17.65 -5.32 -8.78
C VAL A 43 18.92 -4.46 -8.79
N ASN A 44 19.97 -4.89 -9.48
CA ASN A 44 21.22 -4.15 -9.57
C ASN A 44 21.05 -2.82 -10.33
N ARG A 45 20.27 -2.81 -11.42
CA ARG A 45 19.89 -1.60 -12.16
C ARG A 45 19.13 -0.62 -11.27
N LEU A 46 18.12 -1.09 -10.53
CA LEU A 46 17.31 -0.28 -9.63
C LEU A 46 18.11 0.29 -8.45
N LEU A 47 19.15 -0.41 -7.99
CA LEU A 47 20.04 0.10 -6.95
C LEU A 47 20.88 1.30 -7.43
N GLN A 48 21.01 1.54 -8.73
CA GLN A 48 21.69 2.71 -9.29
C GLN A 48 20.74 3.88 -9.56
N ASP A 49 19.42 3.65 -9.52
CA ASP A 49 18.43 4.70 -9.79
C ASP A 49 18.26 5.65 -8.59
N GLY A 50 18.80 6.86 -8.73
CA GLY A 50 18.71 7.92 -7.71
C GLY A 50 17.29 8.48 -7.50
N GLY A 51 16.36 8.19 -8.42
CA GLY A 51 14.97 8.62 -8.35
C GLY A 51 14.10 7.77 -7.43
N ILE A 52 14.57 6.58 -7.03
CA ILE A 52 13.90 5.72 -6.04
C ILE A 52 14.70 5.62 -4.74
N ILE A 53 14.15 4.93 -3.74
CA ILE A 53 14.90 4.57 -2.54
C ILE A 53 15.78 3.37 -2.85
N ARG A 54 17.10 3.60 -2.91
CA ARG A 54 18.14 2.59 -3.20
C ARG A 54 18.37 1.65 -2.02
N ASN A 55 17.35 0.88 -1.66
CA ASN A 55 17.40 -0.12 -0.60
C ASN A 55 17.09 -1.50 -1.19
N ARG A 56 18.07 -2.40 -1.14
CA ARG A 56 17.98 -3.74 -1.75
C ARG A 56 16.79 -4.54 -1.21
N LEU A 57 16.53 -4.50 0.09
CA LEU A 57 15.42 -5.23 0.72
C LEU A 57 14.06 -4.70 0.26
N LYS A 58 13.88 -3.37 0.14
CA LYS A 58 12.64 -2.75 -0.36
C LYS A 58 12.39 -3.08 -1.85
N ILE A 59 13.44 -3.09 -2.67
CA ILE A 59 13.35 -3.46 -4.09
C ILE A 59 12.94 -4.93 -4.21
N GLN A 60 13.65 -5.84 -3.55
CA GLN A 60 13.34 -7.27 -3.56
C GLN A 60 11.94 -7.56 -2.99
N SER A 61 11.54 -6.84 -1.93
CA SER A 61 10.17 -6.92 -1.41
C SER A 61 9.13 -6.51 -2.45
N THR A 62 9.40 -5.52 -3.28
CA THR A 62 8.45 -5.09 -4.32
C THR A 62 8.24 -6.19 -5.35
N ILE A 63 9.32 -6.86 -5.75
CA ILE A 63 9.30 -8.01 -6.68
C ILE A 63 8.56 -9.20 -6.05
N ASN A 64 8.86 -9.55 -4.80
CA ASN A 64 8.16 -10.63 -4.09
C ASN A 64 6.67 -10.31 -3.89
N ASN A 65 6.33 -9.09 -3.46
CA ASN A 65 4.94 -8.67 -3.28
C ASN A 65 4.16 -8.73 -4.59
N ALA A 66 4.78 -8.45 -5.73
CA ALA A 66 4.15 -8.63 -7.05
C ALA A 66 3.81 -10.11 -7.34
N LYS A 67 4.69 -11.06 -6.96
CA LYS A 67 4.41 -12.50 -7.06
C LYS A 67 3.23 -12.89 -6.19
N GLN A 68 3.23 -12.47 -4.91
CA GLN A 68 2.15 -12.83 -3.98
C GLN A 68 0.82 -12.15 -4.33
N PHE A 69 0.86 -10.95 -4.90
CA PHE A 69 -0.32 -10.27 -5.44
C PHE A 69 -1.01 -11.10 -6.52
N LEU A 70 -0.24 -11.67 -7.45
CA LEU A 70 -0.78 -12.55 -8.50
C LEU A 70 -1.39 -13.83 -7.90
N THR A 71 -0.80 -14.38 -6.84
CA THR A 71 -1.38 -15.53 -6.12
C THR A 71 -2.73 -15.17 -5.50
N ILE A 72 -2.84 -14.00 -4.87
CA ILE A 72 -4.11 -13.51 -4.32
C ILE A 72 -5.16 -13.33 -5.42
N GLN A 73 -4.80 -12.76 -6.58
CA GLN A 73 -5.75 -12.62 -7.68
C GLN A 73 -6.30 -13.97 -8.16
N LYS A 74 -5.51 -15.04 -8.13
CA LYS A 74 -5.99 -16.38 -8.47
C LYS A 74 -6.98 -16.95 -7.43
N GLU A 75 -6.78 -16.64 -6.15
CA GLU A 75 -7.61 -17.18 -5.05
C GLU A 75 -8.89 -16.36 -4.82
N PHE A 76 -8.83 -15.04 -5.01
CA PHE A 76 -9.91 -14.10 -4.67
C PHE A 76 -10.45 -13.33 -5.88
N ASP A 77 -10.12 -13.74 -7.10
CA ASP A 77 -10.41 -13.04 -8.37
C ASP A 77 -9.63 -11.72 -8.53
N SER A 78 -9.58 -10.89 -7.49
CA SER A 78 -8.78 -9.66 -7.46
C SER A 78 -8.20 -9.37 -6.08
N PHE A 79 -7.12 -8.57 -6.05
CA PHE A 79 -6.58 -8.07 -4.79
C PHE A 79 -7.56 -7.12 -4.09
N ASP A 80 -8.38 -6.41 -4.86
CA ASP A 80 -9.41 -5.52 -4.34
C ASP A 80 -10.49 -6.31 -3.59
N ALA A 81 -11.01 -7.38 -4.18
CA ALA A 81 -11.98 -8.27 -3.53
C ALA A 81 -11.41 -8.88 -2.23
N TYR A 82 -10.14 -9.31 -2.26
CA TYR A 82 -9.44 -9.79 -1.08
C TYR A 82 -9.37 -8.74 0.03
N ILE A 83 -8.90 -7.53 -0.27
CA ILE A 83 -8.71 -6.46 0.71
C ILE A 83 -10.06 -5.94 1.24
N TRP A 84 -11.03 -5.69 0.38
CA TRP A 84 -12.36 -5.19 0.78
C TRP A 84 -13.18 -6.24 1.53
N GLY A 85 -12.88 -7.53 1.33
CA GLY A 85 -13.44 -8.64 2.11
C GLY A 85 -13.21 -8.51 3.62
N PHE A 86 -12.11 -7.87 4.06
CA PHE A 86 -11.85 -7.63 5.49
C PHE A 86 -12.85 -6.67 6.15
N VAL A 87 -13.56 -5.87 5.35
CA VAL A 87 -14.55 -4.89 5.81
C VAL A 87 -15.94 -5.15 5.24
N ASN A 88 -16.21 -6.38 4.78
CA ASN A 88 -17.49 -6.75 4.15
C ASN A 88 -17.91 -5.78 3.03
N ASN A 89 -16.95 -5.32 2.24
CA ASN A 89 -17.13 -4.35 1.16
C ASN A 89 -17.77 -3.02 1.60
N LYS A 90 -17.69 -2.69 2.90
CA LYS A 90 -18.23 -1.46 3.47
C LYS A 90 -17.10 -0.64 4.08
N PRO A 91 -16.93 0.62 3.64
CA PRO A 91 -15.91 1.47 4.18
C PRO A 91 -16.21 1.86 5.62
N ILE A 92 -15.15 2.02 6.40
CA ILE A 92 -15.23 2.45 7.79
C ILE A 92 -15.17 3.98 7.81
N LYS A 93 -16.15 4.62 8.44
CA LYS A 93 -16.13 6.07 8.66
C LYS A 93 -15.88 6.37 10.13
N ASN A 94 -14.67 6.84 10.43
CA ASN A 94 -14.29 7.25 11.78
C ASN A 94 -14.70 8.70 12.05
N ASN A 95 -14.79 9.08 13.32
CA ASN A 95 -15.29 10.40 13.76
C ASN A 95 -14.23 11.18 14.56
N TYR A 96 -12.96 11.11 14.15
CA TYR A 96 -11.86 11.79 14.82
C TYR A 96 -12.06 13.32 14.81
N LYS A 97 -11.90 13.97 15.96
CA LYS A 97 -12.05 15.43 16.06
C LYS A 97 -10.75 16.16 15.70
N LYS A 98 -9.60 15.58 16.07
CA LYS A 98 -8.27 16.14 15.84
C LYS A 98 -7.38 15.10 15.16
N LEU A 99 -6.38 15.56 14.39
CA LEU A 99 -5.42 14.66 13.72
C LEU A 99 -4.68 13.74 14.69
N LYS A 100 -4.37 14.24 15.89
CA LYS A 100 -3.71 13.45 16.95
C LYS A 100 -4.56 12.31 17.51
N ASP A 101 -5.87 12.33 17.25
CA ASP A 101 -6.79 11.28 17.70
C ASP A 101 -6.78 10.08 16.72
N ILE A 102 -6.21 10.27 15.52
CA ILE A 102 -6.06 9.21 14.51
C ILE A 102 -4.90 8.30 14.95
N PRO A 103 -5.13 7.00 15.16
CA PRO A 103 -4.09 6.10 15.62
C PRO A 103 -3.09 5.77 14.50
N ALA A 104 -1.92 5.27 14.87
CA ALA A 104 -0.94 4.77 13.88
C ALA A 104 -1.30 3.38 13.32
N SER A 105 -2.17 2.63 14.01
CA SER A 105 -2.65 1.30 13.62
C SER A 105 -3.99 0.98 14.29
N THR A 106 -4.67 -0.06 13.83
CA THR A 106 -5.93 -0.57 14.38
C THR A 106 -5.89 -2.10 14.46
N MET A 107 -6.78 -2.71 15.22
CA MET A 107 -6.94 -4.18 15.24
C MET A 107 -7.20 -4.75 13.84
N LEU A 108 -7.89 -3.98 12.98
CA LEU A 108 -8.12 -4.38 11.59
C LEU A 108 -6.84 -4.34 10.76
N SER A 109 -6.03 -3.29 10.89
CA SER A 109 -4.74 -3.24 10.20
C SER A 109 -3.76 -4.30 10.71
N ASP A 110 -3.84 -4.69 11.99
CA ASP A 110 -3.08 -5.82 12.53
C ASP A 110 -3.47 -7.14 11.87
N LYS A 111 -4.79 -7.36 11.72
CA LYS A 111 -5.34 -8.54 11.04
C LYS A 111 -4.88 -8.61 9.58
N ILE A 112 -5.00 -7.50 8.85
CA ILE A 112 -4.57 -7.42 7.44
C ILE A 112 -3.07 -7.64 7.32
N SER A 113 -2.26 -6.99 8.16
CA SER A 113 -0.80 -7.18 8.21
C SER A 113 -0.45 -8.65 8.46
N LYS A 114 -1.10 -9.30 9.42
CA LYS A 114 -0.85 -10.71 9.75
C LYS A 114 -1.19 -11.63 8.58
N ASP A 115 -2.31 -11.40 7.90
CA ASP A 115 -2.72 -12.22 6.75
C ASP A 115 -1.79 -12.03 5.55
N LEU A 116 -1.47 -10.77 5.19
CA LEU A 116 -0.50 -10.47 4.13
C LEU A 116 0.87 -11.09 4.41
N LYS A 117 1.37 -11.02 5.65
CA LYS A 117 2.63 -11.69 6.04
C LYS A 117 2.54 -13.21 5.89
N LYS A 118 1.43 -13.83 6.32
CA LYS A 118 1.19 -15.26 6.15
C LYS A 118 1.18 -15.66 4.67
N ARG A 119 0.70 -14.78 3.79
CA ARG A 119 0.74 -14.92 2.33
C ARG A 119 2.08 -14.54 1.71
N GLY A 120 3.12 -14.33 2.52
CA GLY A 120 4.48 -14.09 2.06
C GLY A 120 4.79 -12.65 1.64
N PHE A 121 3.92 -11.67 1.90
CA PHE A 121 4.27 -10.27 1.65
C PHE A 121 5.32 -9.75 2.64
N ASN A 122 6.18 -8.85 2.17
CA ASN A 122 7.17 -8.14 2.97
C ASN A 122 6.84 -6.64 3.03
N PHE A 123 7.37 -5.94 4.04
CA PHE A 123 7.11 -4.51 4.29
C PHE A 123 5.62 -4.14 4.37
N VAL A 124 4.84 -5.01 5.01
CA VAL A 124 3.39 -4.88 5.23
C VAL A 124 3.07 -4.86 6.74
N GLY A 125 3.81 -4.06 7.51
CA GLY A 125 3.52 -3.87 8.94
C GLY A 125 2.16 -3.23 9.18
N SER A 126 1.63 -3.32 10.40
CA SER A 126 0.28 -2.82 10.71
C SER A 126 0.11 -1.32 10.42
N THR A 127 1.09 -0.49 10.77
CA THR A 127 1.09 0.94 10.42
C THR A 127 1.05 1.19 8.91
N ILE A 128 1.81 0.39 8.13
CA ILE A 128 1.81 0.46 6.67
C ILE A 128 0.44 0.06 6.11
N CYS A 129 -0.16 -1.00 6.67
CA CYS A 129 -1.50 -1.45 6.28
C CYS A 129 -2.56 -0.41 6.62
N TYR A 130 -2.45 0.27 7.77
CA TYR A 130 -3.40 1.31 8.14
C TYR A 130 -3.28 2.55 7.23
N ALA A 131 -2.05 3.00 6.94
CA ALA A 131 -1.81 4.05 5.96
C ALA A 131 -2.36 3.68 4.58
N PHE A 132 -2.16 2.43 4.14
CA PHE A 132 -2.75 1.92 2.90
C PHE A 132 -4.28 1.98 2.93
N MET A 133 -4.92 1.52 4.01
CA MET A 133 -6.39 1.57 4.18
C MET A 133 -6.94 2.99 4.08
N GLN A 134 -6.26 3.97 4.69
CA GLN A 134 -6.63 5.38 4.59
C GLN A 134 -6.47 5.88 3.15
N ALA A 135 -5.36 5.53 2.49
CA ALA A 135 -5.04 6.00 1.15
C ALA A 135 -5.99 5.47 0.06
N VAL A 136 -6.48 4.23 0.21
CA VAL A 136 -7.42 3.62 -0.75
C VAL A 136 -8.89 3.75 -0.34
N GLY A 137 -9.18 4.38 0.80
CA GLY A 137 -10.55 4.67 1.24
C GLY A 137 -11.29 3.52 1.89
N ILE A 138 -10.58 2.48 2.36
CA ILE A 138 -11.16 1.47 3.26
C ILE A 138 -11.59 2.12 4.57
N THR A 139 -10.81 3.10 5.03
CA THR A 139 -11.18 3.96 6.15
C THR A 139 -11.22 5.42 5.71
N ASN A 140 -12.22 6.15 6.21
CA ASN A 140 -12.32 7.59 6.11
C ASN A 140 -11.93 8.21 7.46
N ASP A 141 -10.67 8.66 7.51
CA ASP A 141 -10.07 9.25 8.72
C ASP A 141 -9.97 10.78 8.63
N HIS A 142 -10.64 11.40 7.66
CA HIS A 142 -10.78 12.85 7.66
C HIS A 142 -11.41 13.30 8.97
N THR A 143 -10.83 14.31 9.62
CA THR A 143 -11.39 14.86 10.85
C THR A 143 -12.77 15.44 10.61
N THR A 144 -13.62 15.49 11.64
CA THR A 144 -15.03 15.92 11.50
C THR A 144 -15.20 17.36 10.96
N ASN A 145 -14.19 18.21 11.11
CA ASN A 145 -14.14 19.56 10.56
C ASN A 145 -13.55 19.65 9.13
N CYS A 146 -13.04 18.56 8.57
CA CYS A 146 -12.51 18.52 7.22
C CYS A 146 -13.65 18.54 6.18
N PHE A 147 -13.54 19.37 5.15
CA PHE A 147 -14.54 19.44 4.07
C PHE A 147 -14.77 18.09 3.36
N ARG A 148 -13.78 17.18 3.40
CA ARG A 148 -13.88 15.82 2.80
C ARG A 148 -14.53 14.78 3.71
N TYR A 149 -14.78 15.09 4.98
CA TYR A 149 -15.38 14.15 5.94
C TYR A 149 -16.79 13.67 5.53
N LYS A 150 -17.57 14.54 4.88
CA LYS A 150 -18.91 14.21 4.36
C LYS A 150 -18.89 13.59 2.96
N SER A 151 -17.74 13.47 2.32
CA SER A 151 -17.64 12.90 0.97
C SER A 151 -18.13 11.46 0.95
N LYS A 152 -19.14 11.18 0.12
CA LYS A 152 -19.59 9.81 -0.22
C LYS A 152 -18.69 9.14 -1.26
N LYS A 153 -17.85 9.92 -1.97
CA LYS A 153 -16.80 9.39 -2.85
C LYS A 153 -15.66 8.89 -1.99
N LEU A 154 -15.82 7.67 -1.50
CA LEU A 154 -14.70 6.82 -1.20
C LEU A 154 -14.21 6.30 -2.55
N ILE A 155 -12.90 6.22 -2.71
CA ILE A 155 -12.27 5.91 -3.99
C ILE A 155 -12.61 4.44 -4.31
N SER A 156 -13.77 4.20 -4.91
CA SER A 156 -14.13 2.91 -5.48
C SER A 156 -13.19 2.71 -6.65
N SER A 157 -12.37 1.66 -6.57
CA SER A 157 -11.52 1.22 -7.66
C SER A 157 -12.37 1.00 -8.91
N SER A 158 -11.99 1.72 -9.97
CA SER A 158 -12.31 1.42 -11.36
C SER A 158 -11.08 0.84 -12.02
#